data_AF-A0A168IDK5-F1
#
_entry.id   AF-A0A168IDK5-F1
#
_cell.length_a   1.000
_cell.length_b   1.000
_cell.length_c   1.000
_cell.angle_alpha   90.00
_cell.angle_beta   90.00
_cell.angle_gamma   90.00
#
_symmetry.space_group_name_H-M   'P 1'
#
loop_
_entity.id
_entity.type
_entity.pdbx_description
1 polymer ?
#
loop_
_entity_poly.entity_id
_entity_poly.type
_entity_poly.pdbx_seq_one_letter_code
_entity_poly.pdbx_strand_id
1 'polypeptide(L)'
;MPTSKLTAKVLGDRSNSTCQVIDASAFPIAIYCNQKPGTPWTFCQLPKCAKCTAELESVTVHRDCFQIFLQQTRAHKHITAYNLWHAAHARYPWRGFWPLPQTILDEDAVSLAMTHAAANWHMPLDMLPNELLLLVCENLRHGVFWRHVLAKEFIRKLVAEANNSTTTMTTLSQIESWTRGSAPTRANTGAGSYFRLTIDSYGLREIERLAEFPAKSPMRSETYAYVVDSVERLGQISASFKFGLGRLYLQKGMRSLRSWDTPGPPVLPDHRFSPELQPICPRLGTIETQNSFGITFFISSGSIAAIHAHTTQAPSAYSCFQRLNPVKKKWVAWIFVPTRGGIEKFGFRSPLLPPGVVLPHFAGSLLLHMNISGEVVLGPYLHYGMDVWMEDDPTTLIHGISRMGAVYPLGTPPHNEEGEEVEVLYQNPMSLSPPFEHAYFSHAQLDDVASIEIYHDKALRICRGVVVRYKNGAERALGQCRLGVDAMRVYWHPTCFCYRKTKYLRPGTRVERDSVDIECNTNAEHDHPEDDWACCKFPSRLEWWFTSEESRISFTPWQKGCM
;
A
#
# COMPACT_ATOMS: atom_id res chain seq x y z
N MET A 1 -12.76 -20.75 2.82
CA MET A 1 -12.11 -20.51 4.12
C MET A 1 -13.18 -20.13 5.14
N PRO A 2 -13.36 -20.88 6.24
CA PRO A 2 -14.25 -20.44 7.30
C PRO A 2 -13.61 -19.18 7.91
N THR A 3 -14.33 -18.07 7.77
CA THR A 3 -14.03 -16.83 8.48
C THR A 3 -14.05 -17.16 9.97
N SER A 4 -12.92 -17.01 10.67
CA SER A 4 -12.90 -17.09 12.13
C SER A 4 -13.68 -15.89 12.68
N LYS A 5 -15.01 -16.03 12.65
CA LYS A 5 -15.96 -15.22 13.40
C LYS A 5 -15.74 -15.53 14.88
N LEU A 6 -15.91 -14.51 15.73
CA LEU A 6 -15.69 -14.47 17.20
C LEU A 6 -14.36 -13.79 17.60
N THR A 7 -14.40 -12.46 17.73
CA THR A 7 -13.34 -11.65 18.32
C THR A 7 -13.75 -11.19 19.73
N ALA A 8 -12.79 -11.04 20.65
CA ALA A 8 -13.00 -10.40 21.95
C ALA A 8 -12.39 -9.00 21.91
N LYS A 9 -13.06 -8.02 22.52
CA LYS A 9 -12.50 -6.68 22.72
C LYS A 9 -12.15 -6.48 24.18
N VAL A 10 -10.92 -6.05 24.41
CA VAL A 10 -10.49 -5.62 25.73
C VAL A 10 -10.53 -4.10 25.72
N LEU A 11 -11.41 -3.51 26.52
CA LEU A 11 -11.45 -2.09 26.81
C LEU A 11 -10.64 -1.86 28.07
N GLY A 12 -9.69 -0.95 28.00
CA GLY A 12 -8.89 -0.55 29.14
C GLY A 12 -8.94 0.95 29.33
N ASP A 13 -8.86 1.34 30.59
CA ASP A 13 -8.58 2.71 30.97
C ASP A 13 -7.07 2.89 31.15
N ARG A 14 -6.56 4.06 30.76
CA ARG A 14 -5.18 4.46 30.92
C ARG A 14 -4.88 4.80 32.38
N SER A 15 -5.86 5.37 33.07
CA SER A 15 -5.79 5.82 34.46
C SER A 15 -6.10 4.72 35.48
N ASN A 16 -6.70 3.61 35.05
CA ASN A 16 -7.15 2.56 35.94
C ASN A 16 -6.71 1.17 35.44
N SER A 17 -6.27 0.31 36.35
CA SER A 17 -5.87 -1.06 36.02
C SER A 17 -7.05 -1.99 35.70
N THR A 18 -8.26 -1.44 35.65
CA THR A 18 -9.49 -2.16 35.30
C THR A 18 -9.65 -2.27 33.77
N CYS A 19 -9.92 -3.47 33.29
CA CYS A 19 -10.28 -3.72 31.90
C CYS A 19 -11.61 -4.48 31.81
N GLN A 20 -12.41 -4.16 30.80
CA GLN A 20 -13.63 -4.88 30.46
C GLN A 20 -13.42 -5.71 29.20
N VAL A 21 -13.88 -6.96 29.23
CA VAL A 21 -13.82 -7.86 28.06
C VAL A 21 -15.22 -7.98 27.48
N ILE A 22 -15.37 -7.62 26.21
CA ILE A 22 -16.64 -7.63 25.49
C ILE A 22 -16.56 -8.63 24.34
N ASP A 23 -17.56 -9.51 24.23
CA ASP A 23 -17.70 -10.39 23.06
C ASP A 23 -18.11 -9.55 21.84
N ALA A 24 -17.29 -9.57 20.80
CA ALA A 24 -17.54 -8.89 19.54
C ALA A 24 -17.85 -9.94 18.47
N SER A 25 -19.11 -10.38 18.42
CA SER A 25 -19.55 -11.46 17.53
C SER A 25 -19.61 -11.07 16.04
N ALA A 26 -19.51 -9.79 15.70
CA ALA A 26 -19.46 -9.30 14.32
C ALA A 26 -18.66 -8.01 14.22
N PHE A 27 -17.47 -8.07 13.63
CA PHE A 27 -16.78 -6.89 13.15
C PHE A 27 -16.80 -6.92 11.61
N PRO A 28 -17.47 -5.99 10.92
CA PRO A 28 -17.35 -5.89 9.48
C PRO A 28 -15.94 -5.41 9.12
N ILE A 29 -15.43 -5.84 7.97
CA ILE A 29 -14.17 -5.35 7.36
C ILE A 29 -14.21 -3.81 7.13
N ALA A 30 -15.37 -3.17 7.30
CA ALA A 30 -15.62 -1.75 7.03
C ALA A 30 -15.27 -0.82 8.21
N ILE A 31 -15.06 0.45 7.85
CA ILE A 31 -14.64 1.58 8.71
C ILE A 31 -15.62 1.85 9.89
N TYR A 32 -16.86 1.40 9.75
CA TYR A 32 -17.93 1.56 10.74
C TYR A 32 -18.38 0.21 11.27
N CYS A 33 -18.52 0.09 12.59
CA CYS A 33 -19.12 -1.09 13.18
C CYS A 33 -20.64 -1.04 13.00
N ASN A 34 -21.19 -1.91 12.16
CA ASN A 34 -22.60 -2.26 12.22
C ASN A 34 -22.80 -3.21 13.41
N GLN A 35 -22.89 -2.65 14.62
CA GLN A 35 -23.29 -3.43 15.79
C GLN A 35 -24.81 -3.65 15.80
N LYS A 36 -25.25 -4.71 16.47
CA LYS A 36 -26.68 -4.99 16.62
C LYS A 36 -27.34 -3.83 17.40
N PRO A 37 -28.56 -3.42 17.06
CA PRO A 37 -29.33 -2.46 17.86
C PRO A 37 -29.40 -2.92 19.32
N GLY A 38 -29.15 -2.00 20.27
CA GLY A 38 -29.23 -2.28 21.71
C GLY A 38 -27.89 -2.63 22.41
N THR A 39 -26.75 -2.62 21.72
CA THR A 39 -25.45 -2.74 22.40
C THR A 39 -25.02 -1.39 23.02
N PRO A 40 -24.53 -1.35 24.29
CA PRO A 40 -24.15 -0.11 24.96
C PRO A 40 -22.85 0.54 24.42
N TRP A 41 -22.16 -0.10 23.48
CA TRP A 41 -20.86 0.35 22.98
C TRP A 41 -20.87 0.47 21.47
N THR A 42 -20.31 1.57 20.95
CA THR A 42 -20.02 1.74 19.52
C THR A 42 -18.51 1.81 19.30
N PHE A 43 -17.97 0.90 18.49
CA PHE A 43 -16.53 0.92 18.21
C PHE A 43 -16.20 1.65 16.90
N CYS A 44 -15.07 2.34 16.88
CA CYS A 44 -14.61 3.12 15.74
C CYS A 44 -13.17 2.75 15.39
N GLN A 45 -12.88 2.67 14.09
CA GLN A 45 -11.52 2.50 13.57
C GLN A 45 -11.00 3.73 12.83
N LEU A 46 -11.76 4.82 12.76
CA LEU A 46 -11.30 6.05 12.12
C LEU A 46 -10.19 6.71 12.96
N PRO A 47 -8.96 6.89 12.42
CA PRO A 47 -7.80 7.39 13.18
C PRO A 47 -8.02 8.75 13.85
N LYS A 48 -8.86 9.61 13.26
CA LYS A 48 -9.16 10.96 13.75
C LYS A 48 -10.67 11.18 13.93
N CYS A 49 -11.41 10.16 14.38
CA CYS A 49 -12.82 10.36 14.72
C CYS A 49 -12.95 11.38 15.85
N ALA A 50 -13.51 12.56 15.55
CA ALA A 50 -13.71 13.62 16.55
C ALA A 50 -14.48 13.12 17.77
N LYS A 51 -15.53 12.31 17.54
CA LYS A 51 -16.35 11.68 18.59
C LYS A 51 -15.55 10.74 19.50
N CYS A 52 -14.49 10.10 19.00
CA CYS A 52 -13.70 9.17 19.79
C CYS A 52 -12.53 9.81 20.52
N THR A 53 -12.20 11.08 20.27
CA THR A 53 -10.98 11.72 20.79
C THR A 53 -10.85 11.63 22.31
N ALA A 54 -11.97 11.75 23.04
CA ALA A 54 -12.02 11.67 24.50
C ALA A 54 -12.39 10.27 25.02
N GLU A 55 -12.74 9.33 24.13
CA GLU A 55 -13.24 8.01 24.51
C GLU A 55 -12.10 7.01 24.79
N LEU A 56 -12.45 5.98 25.57
CA LEU A 56 -11.59 4.84 25.89
C LEU A 56 -11.07 4.14 24.63
N GLU A 57 -9.86 3.58 24.74
CA GLU A 57 -9.26 2.82 23.66
C GLU A 57 -9.51 1.33 23.84
N SER A 58 -9.78 0.65 22.72
CA SER A 58 -10.02 -0.79 22.72
C SER A 58 -9.05 -1.49 21.79
N VAL A 59 -8.66 -2.70 22.15
CA VAL A 59 -7.88 -3.60 21.29
C VAL A 59 -8.71 -4.83 20.97
N THR A 60 -8.52 -5.36 19.76
CA THR A 60 -9.20 -6.57 19.32
C THR A 60 -8.25 -7.75 19.45
N VAL A 61 -8.72 -8.82 20.09
CA VAL A 61 -8.00 -10.07 20.26
C VAL A 61 -8.86 -11.21 19.70
N HIS A 62 -8.24 -12.21 19.07
CA HIS A 62 -8.99 -13.41 18.68
C HIS A 62 -9.49 -14.13 19.93
N ARG A 63 -10.71 -14.67 19.89
CA ARG A 63 -11.29 -15.40 21.03
C ARG A 63 -10.38 -16.54 21.50
N ASP A 64 -9.83 -17.32 20.57
CA ASP A 64 -8.95 -18.44 20.87
C ASP A 64 -7.63 -17.97 21.52
N CYS A 65 -7.04 -16.87 21.02
CA CYS A 65 -5.85 -16.27 21.63
C CYS A 65 -6.11 -15.79 23.06
N PHE A 66 -7.29 -15.23 23.31
CA PHE A 66 -7.68 -14.81 24.65
C PHE A 66 -7.87 -16.02 25.60
N GLN A 67 -8.43 -17.12 25.11
CA GLN A 67 -8.52 -18.37 25.87
C GLN A 67 -7.14 -18.95 26.19
N ILE A 68 -6.20 -18.93 25.24
CA ILE A 68 -4.81 -19.35 25.47
C ILE A 68 -4.17 -18.47 26.55
N PHE A 69 -4.37 -17.15 26.50
CA PHE A 69 -3.92 -16.22 27.54
C PHE A 69 -4.45 -16.65 28.92
N LEU A 70 -5.77 -16.81 29.07
CA LEU A 70 -6.37 -17.22 30.34
C LEU A 70 -5.85 -18.56 30.85
N GLN A 71 -5.51 -19.50 29.97
CA GLN A 71 -4.95 -20.81 30.35
C GLN A 71 -3.50 -20.68 30.83
N GLN A 72 -2.66 -19.92 30.13
CA GLN A 72 -1.24 -19.78 30.45
C GLN A 72 -0.98 -18.88 31.67
N THR A 73 -1.89 -17.94 31.95
CA THR A 73 -1.75 -17.04 33.10
C THR A 73 -2.48 -17.53 34.35
N ARG A 74 -3.10 -18.73 34.35
CA ARG A 74 -3.80 -19.28 35.54
C ARG A 74 -2.95 -19.30 36.80
N ALA A 75 -1.67 -19.65 36.65
CA ALA A 75 -0.70 -19.69 37.76
C ALA A 75 -0.15 -18.30 38.14
N HIS A 76 -0.32 -17.29 37.27
CA HIS A 76 0.23 -15.95 37.39
C HIS A 76 -0.87 -14.93 37.73
N LYS A 77 -1.43 -15.00 38.94
CA LYS A 77 -2.60 -14.19 39.36
C LYS A 77 -2.41 -12.67 39.25
N HIS A 78 -1.17 -12.18 39.25
CA HIS A 78 -0.84 -10.77 39.07
C HIS A 78 -0.95 -10.30 37.61
N ILE A 79 -0.99 -11.23 36.65
CA ILE A 79 -1.16 -10.93 35.23
C ILE A 79 -2.65 -10.93 34.91
N THR A 80 -3.15 -9.75 34.59
CA THR A 80 -4.58 -9.51 34.37
C THR A 80 -4.87 -9.18 32.91
N ALA A 81 -6.15 -9.05 32.58
CA ALA A 81 -6.57 -8.55 31.27
C ALA A 81 -5.99 -7.15 30.94
N TYR A 82 -5.62 -6.36 31.95
CA TYR A 82 -4.94 -5.08 31.75
C TYR A 82 -3.53 -5.23 31.19
N ASN A 83 -2.76 -6.23 31.65
CA ASN A 83 -1.44 -6.50 31.07
C ASN A 83 -1.55 -6.86 29.58
N LEU A 84 -2.53 -7.71 29.24
CA LEU A 84 -2.83 -8.06 27.86
C LEU A 84 -3.27 -6.85 27.04
N TRP A 85 -4.20 -6.04 27.57
CA TRP A 85 -4.65 -4.82 26.92
C TRP A 85 -3.48 -3.89 26.65
N HIS A 86 -2.69 -3.56 27.67
CA HIS A 86 -1.55 -2.65 27.57
C HIS A 86 -0.53 -3.12 26.52
N ALA A 87 -0.18 -4.41 26.54
CA ALA A 87 0.78 -4.96 25.60
C ALA A 87 0.25 -5.01 24.15
N ALA A 88 -1.01 -5.41 23.97
CA ALA A 88 -1.65 -5.38 22.66
C ALA A 88 -1.86 -3.94 22.14
N HIS A 89 -2.04 -2.99 23.06
CA HIS A 89 -2.25 -1.59 22.79
C HIS A 89 -0.97 -0.85 22.43
N ALA A 90 0.17 -1.26 22.98
CA ALA A 90 1.49 -0.72 22.63
C ALA A 90 1.86 -0.93 21.15
N ARG A 91 1.22 -1.88 20.46
CA ARG A 91 1.30 -2.04 18.99
C ARG A 91 0.84 -0.79 18.22
N TYR A 92 0.14 0.11 18.89
CA TYR A 92 -0.27 1.42 18.43
C TYR A 92 0.61 2.45 19.18
N PRO A 93 1.77 2.85 18.63
CA PRO A 93 2.72 3.72 19.31
C PRO A 93 2.10 5.05 19.73
N TRP A 94 1.05 5.51 19.05
CA TRP A 94 0.15 6.56 19.50
C TRP A 94 -1.27 6.31 18.98
N ARG A 95 -2.23 7.08 19.50
CA ARG A 95 -3.62 7.03 19.04
C ARG A 95 -3.71 7.43 17.56
N GLY A 96 -4.31 6.57 16.73
CA GLY A 96 -4.48 6.81 15.30
C GLY A 96 -3.36 6.27 14.41
N PHE A 97 -2.29 5.72 14.98
CA PHE A 97 -1.32 4.95 14.19
C PHE A 97 -1.91 3.61 13.76
N TRP A 98 -1.61 3.15 12.55
CA TRP A 98 -2.02 1.84 12.08
C TRP A 98 -0.89 0.82 12.28
N PRO A 99 -1.12 -0.27 13.05
CA PRO A 99 -0.07 -1.23 13.35
C PRO A 99 0.42 -1.91 12.07
N LEU A 100 1.73 -2.13 12.01
CA LEU A 100 2.35 -2.81 10.88
C LEU A 100 1.96 -4.29 10.83
N PRO A 101 1.94 -4.91 9.64
CA PRO A 101 1.70 -6.35 9.50
C PRO A 101 2.70 -7.14 10.34
N GLN A 102 2.23 -8.18 11.05
CA GLN A 102 3.13 -9.09 11.75
C GLN A 102 4.06 -9.79 10.76
N THR A 103 5.35 -9.75 11.06
CA THR A 103 6.37 -10.57 10.41
C THR A 103 6.55 -11.84 11.23
N ILE A 104 6.75 -12.97 10.55
CA ILE A 104 7.01 -14.28 11.20
C ILE A 104 8.49 -14.46 11.51
N LEU A 105 9.30 -13.43 11.21
CA LEU A 105 10.76 -13.44 11.35
C LEU A 105 11.23 -13.25 12.80
N ASP A 106 10.41 -13.58 13.80
CA ASP A 106 10.86 -13.63 15.20
C ASP A 106 11.45 -15.03 15.44
N GLU A 107 12.77 -15.12 15.57
CA GLU A 107 13.50 -16.38 15.77
C GLU A 107 12.96 -17.17 16.97
N ASP A 108 12.53 -16.49 18.04
CA ASP A 108 11.90 -17.13 19.19
C ASP A 108 10.58 -17.82 18.82
N ALA A 109 9.78 -17.14 17.99
CA ALA A 109 8.49 -17.67 17.54
C ALA A 109 8.69 -18.85 16.57
N VAL A 110 9.70 -18.78 15.71
CA VAL A 110 10.08 -19.91 14.84
C VAL A 110 10.51 -21.08 15.71
N SER A 111 11.47 -20.90 16.62
CA SER A 111 11.94 -21.95 17.54
C SER A 111 10.81 -22.58 18.36
N LEU A 112 9.88 -21.76 18.86
CA LEU A 112 8.69 -22.25 19.55
C LEU A 112 7.78 -23.07 18.63
N ALA A 113 7.57 -22.64 17.39
CA ALA A 113 6.83 -23.42 16.40
C ALA A 113 7.49 -24.78 16.14
N MET A 114 8.82 -24.83 15.99
CA MET A 114 9.56 -26.07 15.76
C MET A 114 9.31 -27.06 16.90
N THR A 115 9.54 -26.59 18.12
CA THR A 115 9.33 -27.39 19.33
C THR A 115 7.89 -27.87 19.43
N HIS A 116 6.92 -27.01 19.09
CA HIS A 116 5.51 -27.36 19.15
C HIS A 116 5.11 -28.39 18.08
N ALA A 117 5.60 -28.24 16.85
CA ALA A 117 5.34 -29.16 15.74
C ALA A 117 5.95 -30.54 16.01
N ALA A 118 7.20 -30.59 16.49
CA ALA A 118 7.85 -31.84 16.86
C ALA A 118 7.08 -32.57 17.97
N ALA A 119 6.73 -31.86 19.05
CA ALA A 119 6.09 -32.45 20.22
C ALA A 119 4.63 -32.89 20.00
N ASN A 120 3.88 -32.22 19.12
CA ASN A 120 2.43 -32.48 18.98
C ASN A 120 2.07 -33.20 17.68
N TRP A 121 2.87 -33.03 16.63
CA TRP A 121 2.58 -33.59 15.30
C TRP A 121 3.66 -34.56 14.83
N HIS A 122 4.71 -34.78 15.61
CA HIS A 122 5.86 -35.62 15.24
C HIS A 122 6.46 -35.18 13.90
N MET A 123 6.43 -33.87 13.62
CA MET A 123 7.04 -33.25 12.46
C MET A 123 8.33 -32.57 12.90
N PRO A 124 9.52 -33.17 12.67
CA PRO A 124 10.81 -32.59 13.03
C PRO A 124 11.16 -31.51 12.01
N LEU A 125 10.47 -30.38 12.09
CA LEU A 125 10.71 -29.25 11.19
C LEU A 125 12.16 -28.75 11.34
N ASP A 126 12.78 -28.94 12.50
CA ASP A 126 14.14 -28.51 12.85
C ASP A 126 15.22 -29.17 12.00
N MET A 127 14.88 -30.25 11.30
CA MET A 127 15.75 -30.93 10.35
C MET A 127 15.74 -30.28 8.95
N LEU A 128 14.83 -29.33 8.69
CA LEU A 128 14.76 -28.63 7.42
C LEU A 128 15.79 -27.49 7.37
N PRO A 129 16.41 -27.24 6.20
CA PRO A 129 17.17 -26.01 5.97
C PRO A 129 16.35 -24.76 6.30
N ASN A 130 17.02 -23.72 6.82
CA ASN A 130 16.38 -22.47 7.23
C ASN A 130 15.55 -21.83 6.10
N GLU A 131 15.99 -21.98 4.85
CA GLU A 131 15.27 -21.46 3.68
C GLU A 131 13.90 -22.13 3.51
N LEU A 132 13.83 -23.45 3.65
CA LEU A 132 12.56 -24.19 3.57
C LEU A 132 11.65 -23.86 4.75
N LEU A 133 12.23 -23.64 5.93
CA LEU A 133 11.48 -23.20 7.09
C LEU A 133 10.86 -21.84 6.90
N LEU A 134 11.62 -20.87 6.42
CA LEU A 134 11.09 -19.54 6.11
C LEU A 134 9.98 -19.60 5.07
N LEU A 135 10.10 -20.46 4.05
CA LEU A 135 9.03 -20.68 3.07
C LEU A 135 7.78 -21.30 3.71
N VAL A 136 7.92 -22.32 4.56
CA VAL A 136 6.78 -22.94 5.26
C VAL A 136 6.11 -21.93 6.19
N CYS A 137 6.90 -21.18 6.96
CA CYS A 137 6.46 -20.08 7.82
C CYS A 137 5.64 -19.05 7.04
N GLU A 138 6.17 -18.60 5.89
CA GLU A 138 5.51 -17.61 5.04
C GLU A 138 4.21 -18.13 4.44
N ASN A 139 4.18 -19.37 3.95
CA ASN A 139 2.97 -19.99 3.37
C ASN A 139 1.88 -20.22 4.42
N LEU A 140 2.27 -20.54 5.65
CA LEU A 140 1.34 -20.83 6.73
C LEU A 140 1.02 -19.60 7.59
N ARG A 141 1.47 -18.40 7.20
CA ARG A 141 1.35 -17.16 7.99
C ARG A 141 -0.05 -16.80 8.51
N HIS A 142 -1.08 -17.29 7.83
CA HIS A 142 -2.48 -17.06 8.19
C HIS A 142 -3.16 -18.28 8.82
N GLY A 143 -2.43 -19.38 8.96
CA GLY A 143 -2.87 -20.62 9.57
C GLY A 143 -3.12 -20.47 11.07
N VAL A 144 -4.02 -21.32 11.59
CA VAL A 144 -4.37 -21.37 13.01
C VAL A 144 -3.15 -21.76 13.86
N PHE A 145 -2.26 -22.60 13.33
CA PHE A 145 -1.02 -23.00 13.98
C PHE A 145 -0.12 -21.82 14.33
N TRP A 146 0.24 -21.00 13.36
CA TRP A 146 1.10 -19.83 13.60
C TRP A 146 0.44 -18.81 14.51
N ARG A 147 -0.87 -18.62 14.37
CA ARG A 147 -1.62 -17.78 15.30
C ARG A 147 -1.50 -18.27 16.75
N HIS A 148 -1.56 -19.58 16.97
CA HIS A 148 -1.38 -20.20 18.29
C HIS A 148 0.04 -20.04 18.81
N VAL A 149 1.06 -20.31 18.00
CA VAL A 149 2.47 -20.13 18.37
C VAL A 149 2.75 -18.67 18.74
N LEU A 150 2.35 -17.72 17.88
CA LEU A 150 2.54 -16.28 18.13
C LEU A 150 1.80 -15.82 19.38
N ALA A 151 0.62 -16.36 19.66
CA ALA A 151 -0.10 -16.05 20.90
C ALA A 151 0.67 -16.54 22.13
N LYS A 152 1.13 -17.80 22.13
CA LYS A 152 1.93 -18.37 23.23
C LYS A 152 3.21 -17.57 23.47
N GLU A 153 3.92 -17.23 22.40
CA GLU A 153 5.17 -16.50 22.48
C GLU A 153 4.95 -15.09 23.03
N PHE A 154 3.92 -14.39 22.55
CA PHE A 154 3.51 -13.09 23.07
C PHE A 154 3.19 -13.15 24.58
N ILE A 155 2.47 -14.18 25.02
CA ILE A 155 2.10 -14.35 26.44
C ILE A 155 3.35 -14.64 27.29
N ARG A 156 4.25 -15.50 26.79
CA ARG A 156 5.52 -15.82 27.47
C ARG A 156 6.35 -14.55 27.70
N LYS A 157 6.54 -13.73 26.66
CA LYS A 157 7.25 -12.45 26.73
C LYS A 157 6.55 -11.48 27.71
N LEU A 158 5.23 -11.39 27.67
CA LEU A 158 4.45 -10.57 28.60
C LEU A 158 4.62 -11.00 30.07
N VAL A 159 4.63 -12.30 30.35
CA VAL A 159 4.82 -12.84 31.71
C VAL A 159 6.21 -12.50 32.24
N ALA A 160 7.24 -12.66 31.40
CA ALA A 160 8.61 -12.33 31.78
C ALA A 160 8.76 -10.84 32.14
N GLU A 161 8.19 -9.94 31.34
CA GLU A 161 8.27 -8.49 31.54
C GLU A 161 7.40 -7.98 32.70
N ALA A 162 6.24 -8.62 32.95
CA ALA A 162 5.34 -8.23 34.04
C ALA A 162 5.99 -8.36 35.43
N ASN A 163 6.94 -9.29 35.58
CA ASN A 163 7.66 -9.50 36.84
C ASN A 163 8.70 -8.40 37.14
N ASN A 164 9.16 -7.66 36.12
CA ASN A 164 10.28 -6.72 36.23
C ASN A 164 9.87 -5.24 36.06
N SER A 165 8.58 -4.94 35.89
CA SER A 165 8.16 -3.65 35.35
C SER A 165 7.91 -2.55 36.39
N THR A 166 8.76 -1.52 36.38
CA THR A 166 8.42 -0.19 36.89
C THR A 166 7.88 0.66 35.73
N THR A 167 6.79 1.39 35.93
CA THR A 167 6.28 2.32 34.92
C THR A 167 7.10 3.61 34.94
N THR A 168 7.66 4.01 33.82
CA THR A 168 8.37 5.29 33.68
C THR A 168 7.61 6.17 32.70
N MET A 169 7.28 7.40 33.12
CA MET A 169 6.68 8.41 32.27
C MET A 169 7.60 9.63 32.22
N THR A 170 7.88 10.11 31.01
CA THR A 170 8.83 11.20 30.75
C THR A 170 8.43 11.91 29.45
N THR A 171 9.14 12.97 29.06
CA THR A 171 8.98 13.64 27.77
C THR A 171 10.08 13.21 26.81
N LEU A 172 9.81 13.23 25.50
CA LEU A 172 10.83 12.86 24.50
C LEU A 172 12.09 13.71 24.63
N SER A 173 11.98 15.00 24.99
CA SER A 173 13.12 15.89 25.22
C SER A 173 14.09 15.38 26.29
N GLN A 174 13.66 14.54 27.23
CA GLN A 174 14.51 13.98 28.26
C GLN A 174 15.20 12.67 27.83
N ILE A 175 14.92 12.15 26.63
CA ILE A 175 15.43 10.88 26.12
C ILE A 175 16.53 11.14 25.10
N GLU A 176 17.69 10.52 25.30
CA GLU A 176 18.76 10.43 24.30
C GLU A 176 18.51 9.26 23.35
N SER A 177 18.30 8.09 23.95
CA SER A 177 18.08 6.83 23.24
C SER A 177 17.22 5.89 24.09
N TRP A 178 16.49 5.00 23.41
CA TRP A 178 15.75 3.93 24.03
C TRP A 178 15.56 2.79 23.04
N THR A 179 15.65 1.55 23.52
CA THR A 179 15.32 0.36 22.74
C THR A 179 14.32 -0.48 23.53
N ARG A 180 13.36 -1.09 22.84
CA ARG A 180 12.36 -1.94 23.48
C ARG A 180 13.01 -3.02 24.36
N GLY A 181 12.54 -3.14 25.60
CA GLY A 181 13.10 -4.01 26.63
C GLY A 181 14.17 -3.36 27.52
N SER A 182 14.67 -2.16 27.19
CA SER A 182 15.60 -1.41 28.04
C SER A 182 14.95 -0.20 28.73
N ALA A 183 15.65 0.38 29.70
CA ALA A 183 15.28 1.65 30.30
C ALA A 183 15.73 2.82 29.40
N PRO A 184 14.97 3.92 29.30
CA PRO A 184 15.35 5.07 28.47
C PRO A 184 16.59 5.78 29.04
N THR A 185 17.55 6.07 28.16
CA THR A 185 18.76 6.84 28.49
C THR A 185 18.42 8.32 28.51
N ARG A 186 18.89 9.06 29.52
CA ARG A 186 18.63 10.50 29.64
C ARG A 186 19.44 11.32 28.65
N ALA A 187 18.82 12.34 28.08
CA ALA A 187 19.46 13.32 27.20
C ALA A 187 20.47 14.19 27.96
N ASN A 188 21.61 14.46 27.32
CA ASN A 188 22.64 15.37 27.82
C ASN A 188 22.48 16.78 27.20
N THR A 189 23.22 17.77 27.70
CA THR A 189 23.16 19.17 27.24
C THR A 189 23.64 19.41 25.79
N GLY A 190 24.19 18.39 25.12
CA GLY A 190 24.59 18.42 23.70
C GLY A 190 23.86 17.38 22.83
N ALA A 191 22.71 16.90 23.31
CA ALA A 191 21.89 15.91 22.62
C ALA A 191 21.43 16.41 21.24
N GLY A 192 21.40 15.52 20.24
CA GLY A 192 21.08 15.87 18.85
C GLY A 192 19.72 16.57 18.66
N SER A 193 19.59 17.35 17.57
CA SER A 193 18.45 18.23 17.28
C SER A 193 17.25 17.52 16.63
N TYR A 194 17.40 16.27 16.21
CA TYR A 194 16.34 15.47 15.59
C TYR A 194 16.11 14.18 16.35
N PHE A 195 14.87 13.68 16.31
CA PHE A 195 14.52 12.32 16.70
C PHE A 195 14.37 11.45 15.46
N ARG A 196 14.80 10.19 15.57
CA ARG A 196 14.29 9.09 14.74
C ARG A 196 13.59 8.07 15.63
N LEU A 197 12.33 7.79 15.32
CA LEU A 197 11.53 6.78 15.98
C LEU A 197 11.38 5.60 15.04
N THR A 198 11.83 4.42 15.46
CA THR A 198 11.67 3.18 14.69
C THR A 198 10.52 2.35 15.25
N ILE A 199 9.62 1.91 14.37
CA ILE A 199 8.39 1.22 14.70
C ILE A 199 8.34 -0.09 13.92
N ASP A 200 7.96 -1.18 14.57
CA ASP A 200 7.73 -2.50 13.94
C ASP A 200 6.31 -3.02 14.22
N SER A 201 6.05 -4.30 13.92
CA SER A 201 4.73 -4.92 14.13
C SER A 201 4.27 -5.03 15.59
N TYR A 202 5.18 -4.84 16.54
CA TYR A 202 4.94 -4.83 17.98
C TYR A 202 4.83 -3.41 18.56
N GLY A 203 4.98 -2.37 17.74
CA GLY A 203 4.87 -0.97 18.17
C GLY A 203 6.21 -0.24 18.13
N LEU A 204 6.41 0.70 19.07
CA LEU A 204 7.67 1.45 19.15
C LEU A 204 8.81 0.50 19.52
N ARG A 205 9.85 0.48 18.68
CA ARG A 205 11.03 -0.37 18.84
C ARG A 205 12.21 0.42 19.37
N GLU A 206 12.42 1.62 18.84
CA GLU A 206 13.60 2.43 19.14
C GLU A 206 13.29 3.92 19.09
N ILE A 207 13.96 4.69 19.94
CA ILE A 207 14.04 6.14 19.93
C ILE A 207 15.52 6.48 19.91
N GLU A 208 15.93 7.35 19.00
CA GLU A 208 17.31 7.85 18.95
C GLU A 208 17.31 9.35 18.66
N ARG A 209 18.31 10.04 19.22
CA ARG A 209 18.64 11.41 18.84
C ARG A 209 19.72 11.45 17.78
N LEU A 210 19.47 12.28 16.77
CA LEU A 210 20.37 12.52 15.65
C LEU A 210 20.84 13.97 15.70
N ALA A 211 22.13 14.20 15.49
CA ALA A 211 22.70 15.54 15.42
C ALA A 211 22.09 16.35 14.26
N GLU A 212 21.95 15.70 13.10
CA GLU A 212 21.46 16.29 11.86
C GLU A 212 20.31 15.46 11.28
N PHE A 213 19.57 16.05 10.34
CA PHE A 213 18.56 15.32 9.59
C PHE A 213 19.25 14.24 8.73
N PRO A 214 18.79 12.97 8.77
CA PRO A 214 19.44 11.89 8.05
C PRO A 214 19.38 12.12 6.54
N ALA A 215 20.46 11.80 5.85
CA ALA A 215 20.49 11.80 4.40
C ALA A 215 19.41 10.85 3.82
N LYS A 216 18.92 11.17 2.61
CA LYS A 216 17.97 10.34 1.85
C LYS A 216 18.51 8.91 1.78
N SER A 217 17.75 7.96 2.31
CA SER A 217 18.14 6.55 2.31
C SER A 217 17.41 5.80 1.20
N PRO A 218 18.13 5.04 0.35
CA PRO A 218 17.51 4.18 -0.65
C PRO A 218 16.86 2.94 -0.04
N MET A 219 17.16 2.67 1.24
CA MET A 219 16.62 1.52 1.94
C MET A 219 15.15 1.75 2.28
N ARG A 220 14.32 0.81 1.83
CA ARG A 220 12.90 0.78 2.13
C ARG A 220 12.55 -0.44 2.95
N SER A 221 11.53 -0.30 3.80
CA SER A 221 11.05 -1.37 4.66
C SER A 221 9.54 -1.52 4.61
N GLU A 222 9.10 -2.74 4.26
CA GLU A 222 7.70 -3.12 4.44
C GLU A 222 7.37 -3.43 5.92
N THR A 223 8.39 -3.69 6.74
CA THR A 223 8.27 -4.23 8.11
C THR A 223 8.53 -3.20 9.20
N TYR A 224 9.19 -2.10 8.86
CA TYR A 224 9.49 -0.98 9.75
C TYR A 224 8.86 0.31 9.25
N ALA A 225 8.51 1.19 10.18
CA ALA A 225 8.15 2.56 9.90
C ALA A 225 9.01 3.50 10.74
N TYR A 226 9.28 4.68 10.18
CA TYR A 226 10.20 5.64 10.77
C TYR A 226 9.52 7.00 10.90
N VAL A 227 9.66 7.66 12.05
CA VAL A 227 9.31 9.09 12.17
C VAL A 227 10.61 9.84 12.38
N VAL A 228 10.92 10.79 11.52
CA VAL A 228 12.11 11.64 11.65
C VAL A 228 11.65 13.08 11.76
N ASP A 229 12.04 13.74 12.84
CA ASP A 229 11.50 15.06 13.16
C ASP A 229 12.34 15.86 14.16
N SER A 230 12.10 17.18 14.25
CA SER A 230 12.85 18.04 15.17
C SER A 230 12.48 17.80 16.65
N VAL A 231 13.46 17.99 17.51
CA VAL A 231 13.27 17.97 18.98
C VAL A 231 12.36 19.09 19.44
N GLU A 232 12.39 20.25 18.77
CA GLU A 232 11.51 21.38 19.05
C GLU A 232 10.03 20.97 18.94
N ARG A 233 9.69 20.18 17.91
CA ARG A 233 8.31 19.74 17.67
C ARG A 233 7.90 18.55 18.53
N LEU A 234 8.76 17.55 18.66
CA LEU A 234 8.42 16.31 19.37
C LEU A 234 8.75 16.32 20.86
N GLY A 235 9.63 17.20 21.31
CA GLY A 235 10.26 17.11 22.63
C GLY A 235 9.27 17.11 23.80
N GLN A 236 8.13 17.80 23.66
CA GLN A 236 7.10 17.90 24.70
C GLN A 236 6.11 16.72 24.71
N ILE A 237 6.22 15.79 23.76
CA ILE A 237 5.37 14.60 23.73
C ILE A 237 5.73 13.71 24.91
N SER A 238 4.71 13.33 25.68
CA SER A 238 4.89 12.39 26.78
C SER A 238 5.05 10.96 26.25
N ALA A 239 6.01 10.23 26.80
CA ALA A 239 6.25 8.83 26.53
C ALA A 239 6.08 8.01 27.83
N SER A 240 5.38 6.89 27.74
CA SER A 240 5.29 5.89 28.81
C SER A 240 6.06 4.64 28.40
N PHE A 241 6.85 4.12 29.34
CA PHE A 241 7.58 2.88 29.22
C PHE A 241 7.12 1.93 30.32
N LYS A 242 6.51 0.81 29.92
CA LYS A 242 5.96 -0.19 30.84
C LYS A 242 5.96 -1.57 30.19
N PHE A 243 6.36 -2.60 30.94
CA PHE A 243 6.53 -3.97 30.43
C PHE A 243 7.51 -4.05 29.26
N GLY A 244 8.59 -3.26 29.30
CA GLY A 244 9.54 -3.13 28.20
C GLY A 244 8.99 -2.43 26.95
N LEU A 245 7.72 -1.99 26.93
CA LEU A 245 7.04 -1.41 25.78
C LEU A 245 6.93 0.12 25.92
N GLY A 246 7.14 0.82 24.81
CA GLY A 246 7.05 2.28 24.72
C GLY A 246 5.77 2.74 24.03
N ARG A 247 5.15 3.82 24.52
CA ARG A 247 3.99 4.46 23.89
C ARG A 247 4.02 5.98 24.05
N LEU A 248 3.62 6.69 23.01
CA LEU A 248 3.57 8.15 22.93
C LEU A 248 2.14 8.68 23.10
N TYR A 249 2.02 9.80 23.80
CA TYR A 249 0.76 10.49 24.04
C TYR A 249 0.79 11.86 23.38
N LEU A 250 0.24 11.93 22.17
CA LEU A 250 0.18 13.16 21.40
C LEU A 250 -0.81 14.14 22.04
N GLN A 251 -0.43 15.40 22.12
CA GLN A 251 -1.28 16.47 22.63
C GLN A 251 -2.41 16.82 21.64
N LYS A 252 -3.55 17.30 22.17
CA LYS A 252 -4.69 17.71 21.33
C LYS A 252 -4.28 18.92 20.48
N GLY A 253 -4.61 18.88 19.19
CA GLY A 253 -4.28 19.95 18.23
C GLY A 253 -2.88 19.86 17.63
N MET A 254 -2.02 18.95 18.10
CA MET A 254 -0.72 18.71 17.49
C MET A 254 -0.89 18.14 16.07
N ARG A 255 -0.01 18.55 15.15
CA ARG A 255 0.04 17.98 13.79
C ARG A 255 0.31 16.47 13.87
N SER A 256 -0.27 15.72 12.93
CA SER A 256 -0.06 14.27 12.88
C SER A 256 1.40 13.97 12.61
N LEU A 257 1.95 13.00 13.35
CA LEU A 257 3.27 12.47 13.06
C LEU A 257 3.27 11.82 11.68
N ARG A 258 4.24 12.20 10.84
CA ARG A 258 4.47 11.59 9.52
C ARG A 258 5.42 10.42 9.70
N SER A 259 4.92 9.23 9.43
CA SER A 259 5.75 8.01 9.40
C SER A 259 6.13 7.67 7.96
N TRP A 260 7.31 7.10 7.77
CA TRP A 260 7.92 6.77 6.48
C TRP A 260 8.27 5.28 6.41
N ASP A 261 8.40 4.72 5.22
CA ASP A 261 8.95 3.37 4.99
C ASP A 261 10.49 3.35 4.88
N THR A 262 11.14 4.51 4.96
CA THR A 262 12.61 4.68 4.93
C THR A 262 13.11 5.40 6.20
N PRO A 263 14.28 5.04 6.76
CA PRO A 263 14.87 5.72 7.91
C PRO A 263 15.48 7.09 7.59
N GLY A 264 15.62 7.44 6.32
CA GLY A 264 16.12 8.73 5.84
C GLY A 264 15.13 9.32 4.83
N PRO A 265 14.08 10.03 5.29
CA PRO A 265 13.06 10.58 4.41
C PRO A 265 13.64 11.56 3.38
N PRO A 266 13.06 11.65 2.17
CA PRO A 266 13.57 12.50 1.10
C PRO A 266 13.31 14.00 1.32
N VAL A 267 12.47 14.36 2.30
CA VAL A 267 12.08 15.75 2.57
C VAL A 267 12.12 16.05 4.06
N LEU A 268 12.33 17.33 4.39
CA LEU A 268 12.38 17.80 5.77
C LEU A 268 11.01 17.70 6.48
N PRO A 269 11.01 17.67 7.83
CA PRO A 269 9.78 17.46 8.60
C PRO A 269 8.73 18.55 8.50
N ASP A 270 9.04 19.73 7.98
CA ASP A 270 8.08 20.84 7.77
C ASP A 270 7.64 21.01 6.31
N HIS A 271 8.15 20.15 5.41
CA HIS A 271 7.76 20.12 4.00
C HIS A 271 6.25 19.93 3.83
N ARG A 272 5.61 20.78 3.02
CA ARG A 272 4.18 20.75 2.72
C ARG A 272 3.93 20.02 1.41
N PHE A 273 2.97 19.10 1.40
CA PHE A 273 2.58 18.35 0.21
C PHE A 273 1.27 18.90 -0.35
N SER A 274 1.14 18.87 -1.68
CA SER A 274 -0.12 18.92 -2.42
C SER A 274 -0.37 17.57 -3.11
N PRO A 275 -1.58 17.01 -2.99
CA PRO A 275 -2.65 17.43 -2.07
C PRO A 275 -2.21 17.29 -0.60
N GLU A 276 -2.86 18.05 0.30
CA GLU A 276 -2.59 17.92 1.73
C GLU A 276 -2.77 16.48 2.21
N LEU A 277 -1.85 16.06 3.09
CA LEU A 277 -1.87 14.73 3.69
C LEU A 277 -3.19 14.46 4.39
N GLN A 278 -3.98 13.55 3.82
CA GLN A 278 -5.24 13.18 4.45
C GLN A 278 -5.02 12.58 5.85
N PRO A 279 -5.91 12.87 6.81
CA PRO A 279 -5.92 12.26 8.14
C PRO A 279 -5.83 10.73 8.19
N ILE A 280 -6.25 10.06 7.11
CA ILE A 280 -6.36 8.60 6.99
C ILE A 280 -5.06 7.97 6.47
N CYS A 281 -4.10 8.78 6.00
CA CYS A 281 -2.81 8.36 5.44
C CYS A 281 -1.64 8.83 6.35
N PRO A 282 -1.47 8.28 7.56
CA PRO A 282 -0.40 8.70 8.47
C PRO A 282 0.99 8.19 8.07
N ARG A 283 1.07 7.29 7.08
CA ARG A 283 2.31 6.69 6.61
C ARG A 283 2.57 7.07 5.16
N LEU A 284 3.82 7.36 4.86
CA LEU A 284 4.36 7.71 3.56
C LEU A 284 5.25 6.57 3.08
N GLY A 285 5.14 6.27 1.79
CA GLY A 285 6.03 5.38 1.06
C GLY A 285 6.86 6.16 0.07
N THR A 286 8.08 5.69 -0.18
CA THR A 286 8.93 6.19 -1.26
C THR A 286 9.07 5.13 -2.34
N ILE A 287 9.24 5.50 -3.61
CA ILE A 287 9.61 4.58 -4.68
C ILE A 287 10.75 5.21 -5.48
N GLU A 288 11.89 4.54 -5.54
CA GLU A 288 13.00 4.95 -6.40
C GLU A 288 12.72 4.55 -7.84
N THR A 289 12.49 5.54 -8.69
CA THR A 289 12.04 5.33 -10.07
C THR A 289 13.18 4.87 -10.96
N GLN A 290 14.42 5.32 -10.69
CA GLN A 290 15.62 4.93 -11.44
C GLN A 290 16.05 3.47 -11.22
N ASN A 291 15.79 2.94 -10.03
CA ASN A 291 16.12 1.55 -9.66
C ASN A 291 14.98 0.57 -9.98
N SER A 292 13.88 1.07 -10.52
CA SER A 292 12.73 0.29 -10.94
C SER A 292 12.70 0.19 -12.47
N PHE A 293 12.37 -0.99 -13.00
CA PHE A 293 12.14 -1.14 -14.45
C PHE A 293 10.68 -0.85 -14.85
N GLY A 294 9.79 -0.78 -13.87
CA GLY A 294 8.45 -0.23 -14.06
C GLY A 294 7.69 -0.12 -12.74
N ILE A 295 6.50 0.48 -12.78
CA ILE A 295 5.65 0.69 -11.62
C ILE A 295 4.23 0.23 -11.97
N THR A 296 3.63 -0.62 -11.14
CA THR A 296 2.21 -0.99 -11.27
C THR A 296 1.37 -0.18 -10.31
N PHE A 297 0.34 0.46 -10.86
CA PHE A 297 -0.70 1.16 -10.11
C PHE A 297 -1.98 0.31 -10.10
N PHE A 298 -2.48 0.05 -8.90
CA PHE A 298 -3.72 -0.66 -8.68
C PHE A 298 -4.86 0.34 -8.62
N ILE A 299 -5.66 0.52 -9.67
CA ILE A 299 -6.70 1.56 -9.71
C ILE A 299 -8.10 0.95 -9.63
N SER A 300 -8.93 1.45 -8.72
CA SER A 300 -10.33 1.03 -8.56
C SER A 300 -11.21 2.27 -8.43
N SER A 301 -12.21 2.40 -9.30
CA SER A 301 -13.16 3.52 -9.29
C SER A 301 -12.48 4.90 -9.29
N GLY A 302 -11.43 5.06 -10.10
CA GLY A 302 -10.66 6.30 -10.22
C GLY A 302 -9.67 6.58 -9.08
N SER A 303 -9.63 5.75 -8.04
CA SER A 303 -8.70 5.89 -6.92
C SER A 303 -7.59 4.83 -6.96
N ILE A 304 -6.35 5.24 -6.68
CA ILE A 304 -5.24 4.30 -6.52
C ILE A 304 -5.42 3.56 -5.19
N ALA A 305 -5.44 2.24 -5.24
CA ALA A 305 -5.58 1.34 -4.11
C ALA A 305 -4.22 0.93 -3.51
N ALA A 306 -3.21 0.79 -4.36
CA ALA A 306 -1.83 0.47 -4.00
C ALA A 306 -0.90 0.80 -5.18
N ILE A 307 0.40 0.89 -4.89
CA ILE A 307 1.46 1.09 -5.87
C ILE A 307 2.52 0.02 -5.61
N HIS A 308 3.08 -0.57 -6.67
CA HIS A 308 4.16 -1.55 -6.61
C HIS A 308 5.29 -1.15 -7.55
N ALA A 309 6.51 -1.06 -7.02
CA ALA A 309 7.72 -0.83 -7.80
C ALA A 309 8.31 -2.17 -8.25
N HIS A 310 8.52 -2.33 -9.55
CA HIS A 310 9.12 -3.54 -10.11
C HIS A 310 10.64 -3.39 -10.13
N THR A 311 11.30 -4.23 -9.33
CA THR A 311 12.77 -4.33 -9.28
C THR A 311 13.18 -5.77 -9.58
N THR A 312 14.49 -6.01 -9.75
CA THR A 312 15.02 -7.38 -9.95
C THR A 312 14.67 -8.31 -8.79
N GLN A 313 14.55 -7.78 -7.57
CA GLN A 313 14.19 -8.54 -6.37
C GLN A 313 12.67 -8.72 -6.21
N ALA A 314 11.86 -7.78 -6.72
CA ALA A 314 10.40 -7.81 -6.63
C ALA A 314 9.74 -7.63 -8.02
N PRO A 315 9.95 -8.57 -8.96
CA PRO A 315 9.54 -8.39 -10.36
C PRO A 315 8.02 -8.50 -10.58
N SER A 316 7.26 -9.04 -9.62
CA SER A 316 5.80 -9.18 -9.71
C SER A 316 5.08 -8.39 -8.63
N ALA A 317 3.98 -7.74 -9.02
CA ALA A 317 3.10 -7.00 -8.12
C ALA A 317 2.06 -7.89 -7.39
N TYR A 318 2.12 -9.22 -7.55
CA TYR A 318 1.12 -10.14 -7.02
C TYR A 318 1.00 -10.13 -5.50
N SER A 319 2.11 -10.05 -4.78
CA SER A 319 2.11 -9.93 -3.32
C SER A 319 1.40 -8.64 -2.85
N CYS A 320 1.62 -7.53 -3.56
CA CYS A 320 0.94 -6.26 -3.32
C CYS A 320 -0.58 -6.39 -3.54
N PHE A 321 -1.00 -7.01 -4.65
CA PHE A 321 -2.40 -7.32 -4.91
C PHE A 321 -3.04 -8.17 -3.81
N GLN A 322 -2.34 -9.19 -3.33
CA GLN A 322 -2.83 -10.06 -2.26
C GLN A 322 -3.06 -9.32 -0.93
N ARG A 323 -2.45 -8.16 -0.71
CA ARG A 323 -2.68 -7.33 0.48
C ARG A 323 -3.90 -6.41 0.39
N LEU A 324 -4.44 -6.20 -0.82
CA LEU A 324 -5.63 -5.38 -1.01
C LEU A 324 -6.85 -5.97 -0.29
N ASN A 325 -7.77 -5.08 0.13
CA ASN A 325 -9.01 -5.54 0.73
C ASN A 325 -9.86 -6.34 -0.29
N PRO A 326 -10.69 -7.30 0.14
CA PRO A 326 -11.42 -8.19 -0.77
C PRO A 326 -12.35 -7.47 -1.76
N VAL A 327 -12.90 -6.31 -1.37
CA VAL A 327 -13.79 -5.52 -2.23
C VAL A 327 -13.00 -4.88 -3.38
N LYS A 328 -11.86 -4.23 -3.07
CA LYS A 328 -10.97 -3.61 -4.06
C LYS A 328 -10.37 -4.67 -4.98
N LYS A 329 -9.93 -5.82 -4.47
CA LYS A 329 -9.39 -6.93 -5.27
C LYS A 329 -10.30 -7.34 -6.43
N LYS A 330 -11.61 -7.27 -6.22
CA LYS A 330 -12.60 -7.68 -7.21
C LYS A 330 -12.68 -6.75 -8.43
N TRP A 331 -12.36 -5.47 -8.25
CA TRP A 331 -12.64 -4.43 -9.25
C TRP A 331 -11.41 -3.62 -9.67
N VAL A 332 -10.22 -3.99 -9.19
CA VAL A 332 -9.00 -3.25 -9.43
C VAL A 332 -8.40 -3.54 -10.80
N ALA A 333 -8.08 -2.50 -11.56
CA ALA A 333 -7.27 -2.57 -12.77
C ALA A 333 -5.79 -2.47 -12.40
N TRP A 334 -4.95 -3.23 -13.09
CA TRP A 334 -3.50 -3.19 -12.93
C TRP A 334 -2.91 -2.41 -14.09
N ILE A 335 -2.45 -1.19 -13.83
CA ILE A 335 -1.85 -0.35 -14.87
C ILE A 335 -0.35 -0.31 -14.64
N PHE A 336 0.38 -1.03 -15.48
CA PHE A 336 1.84 -1.05 -15.47
C PHE A 336 2.38 0.11 -16.29
N VAL A 337 3.37 0.83 -15.76
CA VAL A 337 4.11 1.88 -16.45
C VAL A 337 5.58 1.48 -16.51
N PRO A 338 6.12 1.20 -17.70
CA PRO A 338 7.57 1.03 -17.87
C PRO A 338 8.29 2.31 -17.47
N THR A 339 9.39 2.19 -16.71
CA THR A 339 10.20 3.35 -16.26
C THR A 339 11.58 3.39 -16.90
N ARG A 340 11.87 2.47 -17.83
CA ARG A 340 13.08 2.51 -18.64
C ARG A 340 13.13 3.82 -19.44
N GLY A 341 14.26 4.52 -19.37
CA GLY A 341 14.44 5.86 -19.93
C GLY A 341 14.23 6.99 -18.91
N GLY A 342 13.60 6.71 -17.77
CA GLY A 342 13.39 7.67 -16.68
C GLY A 342 12.07 8.44 -16.79
N ILE A 343 11.61 8.90 -15.63
CA ILE A 343 10.49 9.83 -15.47
C ILE A 343 11.09 11.22 -15.35
N GLU A 344 10.58 12.17 -16.12
CA GLU A 344 10.99 13.58 -16.05
C GLU A 344 10.23 14.31 -14.94
N LYS A 345 8.91 14.14 -14.88
CA LYS A 345 8.03 14.85 -13.94
C LYS A 345 6.79 14.04 -13.61
N PHE A 346 6.27 14.27 -12.41
CA PHE A 346 4.95 13.82 -11.97
C PHE A 346 3.96 14.98 -12.03
N GLY A 347 2.69 14.69 -12.27
CA GLY A 347 1.64 15.69 -12.20
C GLY A 347 0.30 15.08 -11.85
N PHE A 348 -0.71 15.93 -11.67
CA PHE A 348 -2.07 15.53 -11.40
C PHE A 348 -3.04 16.29 -12.27
N ARG A 349 -4.04 15.59 -12.76
CA ARG A 349 -5.18 16.17 -13.46
C ARG A 349 -6.40 16.12 -12.57
N SER A 350 -6.88 17.28 -12.14
CA SER A 350 -8.15 17.42 -11.41
C SER A 350 -9.31 17.63 -12.39
N PRO A 351 -10.48 17.00 -12.18
CA PRO A 351 -11.65 17.27 -13.01
C PRO A 351 -12.16 18.69 -12.77
N LEU A 352 -12.62 19.37 -13.82
CA LEU A 352 -13.37 20.62 -13.67
C LEU A 352 -14.76 20.31 -13.11
N LEU A 353 -15.05 20.81 -11.91
CA LEU A 353 -16.33 20.58 -11.25
C LEU A 353 -17.26 21.79 -11.38
N PRO A 354 -18.57 21.57 -11.57
CA PRO A 354 -19.55 22.63 -11.44
C PRO A 354 -19.49 23.27 -10.03
N PRO A 355 -19.81 24.56 -9.90
CA PRO A 355 -19.86 25.23 -8.61
C PRO A 355 -20.71 24.46 -7.60
N GLY A 356 -20.17 24.23 -6.39
CA GLY A 356 -20.87 23.55 -5.29
C GLY A 356 -20.75 22.02 -5.26
N VAL A 357 -20.13 21.39 -6.28
CA VAL A 357 -19.85 19.95 -6.26
C VAL A 357 -18.47 19.70 -5.64
N VAL A 358 -18.45 18.96 -4.53
CA VAL A 358 -17.20 18.51 -3.89
C VAL A 358 -17.03 17.02 -4.16
N LEU A 359 -15.99 16.64 -4.91
CA LEU A 359 -15.62 15.24 -5.07
C LEU A 359 -14.77 14.75 -3.88
N PRO A 360 -14.68 13.43 -3.65
CA PRO A 360 -13.63 12.87 -2.80
C PRO A 360 -12.27 13.45 -3.23
N HIS A 361 -11.33 13.68 -2.30
CA HIS A 361 -10.10 14.46 -2.59
C HIS A 361 -9.08 13.77 -3.55
N PHE A 362 -9.53 12.81 -4.36
CA PHE A 362 -8.80 12.30 -5.52
C PHE A 362 -9.77 11.66 -6.51
N ALA A 363 -10.43 12.50 -7.28
CA ALA A 363 -11.24 12.07 -8.43
C ALA A 363 -10.55 12.43 -9.76
N GLY A 364 -9.23 12.53 -9.74
CA GLY A 364 -8.38 12.95 -10.86
C GLY A 364 -7.57 11.82 -11.47
N SER A 365 -6.61 12.19 -12.32
CA SER A 365 -5.61 11.28 -12.89
C SER A 365 -4.20 11.66 -12.44
N LEU A 366 -3.35 10.66 -12.24
CA LEU A 366 -1.92 10.86 -12.09
C LEU A 366 -1.29 10.96 -13.48
N LEU A 367 -0.44 11.97 -13.69
CA LEU A 367 0.29 12.24 -14.92
C LEU A 367 1.77 11.90 -14.71
N LEU A 368 2.38 11.25 -15.71
CA LEU A 368 3.80 10.99 -15.75
C LEU A 368 4.33 11.50 -17.08
N HIS A 369 5.30 12.41 -17.04
CA HIS A 369 6.06 12.80 -18.22
C HIS A 369 7.30 11.91 -18.30
N MET A 370 7.38 11.04 -19.31
CA MET A 370 8.50 10.13 -19.50
C MET A 370 9.54 10.77 -20.42
N ASN A 371 10.84 10.62 -20.13
CA ASN A 371 11.91 11.25 -20.91
C ASN A 371 11.90 10.87 -22.40
N ILE A 372 11.43 9.65 -22.74
CA ILE A 372 11.48 9.11 -24.10
C ILE A 372 10.09 8.72 -24.61
N SER A 373 9.23 8.15 -23.76
CA SER A 373 7.91 7.64 -24.16
C SER A 373 6.79 8.69 -24.16
N GLY A 374 7.09 9.94 -23.78
CA GLY A 374 6.12 11.03 -23.63
C GLY A 374 5.17 10.83 -22.45
N GLU A 375 3.99 11.44 -22.50
CA GLU A 375 3.06 11.47 -21.37
C GLU A 375 2.26 10.18 -21.19
N VAL A 376 2.10 9.77 -19.93
CA VAL A 376 1.26 8.66 -19.48
C VAL A 376 0.23 9.18 -18.47
N VAL A 377 -1.04 8.84 -18.69
CA VAL A 377 -2.16 9.26 -17.83
C VAL A 377 -2.73 8.02 -17.12
N LEU A 378 -2.83 8.11 -15.80
CA LEU A 378 -3.30 7.05 -14.92
C LEU A 378 -4.54 7.51 -14.16
N GLY A 379 -5.71 7.14 -14.65
CA GLY A 379 -6.97 7.56 -14.03
C GLY A 379 -8.13 7.54 -15.02
N PRO A 380 -9.32 7.96 -14.57
CA PRO A 380 -10.50 8.01 -15.42
C PRO A 380 -10.25 8.92 -16.64
N TYR A 381 -10.85 8.58 -17.77
CA TYR A 381 -10.80 9.44 -18.95
C TYR A 381 -11.52 10.77 -18.68
N LEU A 382 -10.83 11.89 -18.92
CA LEU A 382 -11.35 13.24 -18.73
C LEU A 382 -11.24 14.03 -20.04
N HIS A 383 -12.33 14.70 -20.42
CA HIS A 383 -12.35 15.63 -21.55
C HIS A 383 -11.70 16.97 -21.21
N TYR A 384 -11.86 17.42 -19.97
CA TYR A 384 -11.33 18.68 -19.46
C TYR A 384 -10.82 18.48 -18.04
N GLY A 385 -9.83 19.27 -17.64
CA GLY A 385 -9.27 19.23 -16.29
C GLY A 385 -8.30 20.37 -16.04
N MET A 386 -7.77 20.42 -14.83
CA MET A 386 -6.63 21.26 -14.46
C MET A 386 -5.43 20.37 -14.17
N ASP A 387 -4.32 20.63 -14.86
CA ASP A 387 -3.07 19.93 -14.69
C ASP A 387 -2.15 20.71 -13.76
N VAL A 388 -1.58 20.01 -12.78
CA VAL A 388 -0.55 20.53 -11.88
C VAL A 388 0.67 19.63 -12.00
N TRP A 389 1.79 20.17 -12.48
CA TRP A 389 3.06 19.45 -12.63
C TRP A 389 3.96 19.75 -11.43
N MET A 390 4.41 18.71 -10.73
CA MET A 390 5.16 18.83 -9.48
C MET A 390 6.62 19.24 -9.71
N GLU A 391 7.20 19.99 -8.78
CA GLU A 391 8.60 20.45 -8.80
C GLU A 391 9.58 19.47 -8.14
N ASP A 392 9.08 18.40 -7.49
CA ASP A 392 9.93 17.46 -6.77
C ASP A 392 10.86 16.67 -7.68
N ASP A 393 11.92 16.15 -7.06
CA ASP A 393 12.86 15.21 -7.68
C ASP A 393 12.13 13.97 -8.25
N PRO A 394 12.09 13.79 -9.59
CA PRO A 394 11.34 12.72 -10.23
C PRO A 394 11.97 11.33 -10.01
N THR A 395 13.17 11.28 -9.41
CA THR A 395 13.81 10.01 -9.04
C THR A 395 13.14 9.33 -7.85
N THR A 396 12.27 10.04 -7.12
CA THR A 396 11.56 9.50 -5.95
C THR A 396 10.09 9.87 -5.94
N LEU A 397 9.25 8.87 -6.16
CA LEU A 397 7.81 9.02 -5.99
C LEU A 397 7.45 8.89 -4.50
N ILE A 398 6.91 9.96 -3.92
CA ILE A 398 6.35 9.95 -2.56
C ILE A 398 4.86 9.67 -2.66
N HIS A 399 4.34 8.78 -1.82
CA HIS A 399 2.92 8.48 -1.80
C HIS A 399 2.39 8.15 -0.41
N GLY A 400 1.11 8.43 -0.16
CA GLY A 400 0.42 7.98 1.04
C GLY A 400 0.25 6.45 1.05
N ILE A 401 0.42 5.82 2.21
CA ILE A 401 0.10 4.40 2.43
C ILE A 401 -1.19 4.34 3.25
N SER A 402 -2.21 3.69 2.69
CA SER A 402 -3.49 3.48 3.38
C SER A 402 -3.95 2.04 3.30
N ARG A 403 -4.41 1.49 4.43
CA ARG A 403 -5.03 0.15 4.48
C ARG A 403 -6.48 0.16 4.01
N MET A 404 -7.16 1.29 4.17
CA MET A 404 -8.61 1.43 3.99
C MET A 404 -8.99 2.49 2.96
N GLY A 405 -8.18 3.54 2.83
CA GLY A 405 -8.39 4.65 1.90
C GLY A 405 -7.70 4.43 0.56
N ALA A 406 -7.76 5.45 -0.29
CA ALA A 406 -6.95 5.51 -1.48
C ALA A 406 -5.52 5.96 -1.13
N VAL A 407 -4.60 5.58 -2.00
CA VAL A 407 -3.20 5.99 -2.02
C VAL A 407 -3.12 7.19 -2.94
N TYR A 408 -2.44 8.24 -2.51
CA TYR A 408 -2.22 9.42 -3.34
C TYR A 408 -0.72 9.63 -3.45
N PRO A 409 -0.18 9.74 -4.67
CA PRO A 409 1.11 10.37 -4.85
C PRO A 409 1.06 11.80 -4.31
N LEU A 410 2.19 12.30 -3.85
CA LEU A 410 2.31 13.57 -3.17
C LEU A 410 3.50 14.31 -3.75
N GLY A 411 3.38 15.63 -3.86
CA GLY A 411 4.45 16.48 -4.34
C GLY A 411 4.29 17.93 -3.91
N THR A 412 5.12 18.77 -4.49
CA THR A 412 5.16 20.23 -4.32
C THR A 412 4.69 20.87 -5.62
N PRO A 413 3.55 21.58 -5.59
CA PRO A 413 3.07 22.27 -6.78
C PRO A 413 3.89 23.56 -7.00
N PRO A 414 4.10 23.96 -8.26
CA PRO A 414 4.70 25.25 -8.59
C PRO A 414 3.79 26.38 -8.12
N HIS A 415 4.40 27.48 -7.67
CA HIS A 415 3.67 28.69 -7.27
C HIS A 415 4.08 29.88 -8.12
N ASN A 416 3.14 30.77 -8.43
CA ASN A 416 3.41 32.03 -9.11
C ASN A 416 4.03 33.08 -8.15
N GLU A 417 4.36 34.27 -8.67
CA GLU A 417 4.93 35.38 -7.88
C GLU A 417 4.01 35.83 -6.73
N GLU A 418 2.70 35.58 -6.85
CA GLU A 418 1.67 35.91 -5.86
C GLU A 418 1.50 34.81 -4.80
N GLY A 419 2.18 33.66 -4.97
CA GLY A 419 2.11 32.52 -4.06
C GLY A 419 0.90 31.61 -4.27
N GLU A 420 0.28 31.64 -5.45
CA GLU A 420 -0.82 30.76 -5.86
C GLU A 420 -0.32 29.55 -6.66
N GLU A 421 -0.94 28.38 -6.47
CA GLU A 421 -0.60 27.17 -7.22
C GLU A 421 -0.82 27.37 -8.73
N VAL A 422 0.18 27.02 -9.54
CA VAL A 422 0.11 27.15 -11.00
C VAL A 422 -0.61 25.93 -11.59
N GLU A 423 -1.84 26.14 -12.03
CA GLU A 423 -2.65 25.15 -12.74
C GLU A 423 -2.70 25.45 -14.25
N VAL A 424 -2.64 24.40 -15.07
CA VAL A 424 -2.75 24.50 -16.54
C VAL A 424 -4.06 23.88 -16.99
N LEU A 425 -4.89 24.64 -17.70
CA LEU A 425 -6.13 24.12 -18.27
C LEU A 425 -5.83 23.04 -19.30
N TYR A 426 -6.33 21.84 -19.05
CA TYR A 426 -6.28 20.73 -19.99
C TYR A 426 -7.59 20.61 -20.76
N GLN A 427 -7.47 20.52 -22.08
CA GLN A 427 -8.55 20.13 -22.98
C GLN A 427 -8.07 18.97 -23.84
N ASN A 428 -8.82 17.86 -23.78
CA ASN A 428 -8.49 16.68 -24.58
C ASN A 428 -8.71 16.98 -26.08
N PRO A 429 -7.67 16.87 -26.93
CA PRO A 429 -7.81 17.15 -28.36
C PRO A 429 -8.68 16.11 -29.07
N MET A 430 -8.82 14.91 -28.49
CA MET A 430 -9.61 13.83 -29.04
C MET A 430 -10.93 13.77 -28.27
N SER A 431 -12.02 14.24 -28.87
CA SER A 431 -13.36 14.14 -28.28
C SER A 431 -13.90 12.69 -28.38
N LEU A 432 -13.19 11.74 -27.75
CA LEU A 432 -13.55 10.33 -27.74
C LEU A 432 -14.59 10.05 -26.66
N SER A 433 -15.61 9.25 -26.99
CA SER A 433 -16.59 8.77 -26.01
C SER A 433 -16.12 7.44 -25.41
N PRO A 434 -15.97 7.33 -24.07
CA PRO A 434 -15.65 6.07 -23.41
C PRO A 434 -16.67 4.98 -23.74
N PRO A 435 -16.22 3.75 -24.12
CA PRO A 435 -17.13 2.67 -24.50
C PRO A 435 -17.86 2.00 -23.33
N PHE A 436 -17.45 2.28 -22.09
CA PHE A 436 -18.04 1.77 -20.85
C PHE A 436 -17.83 2.76 -19.70
N GLU A 437 -18.62 2.59 -18.64
CA GLU A 437 -18.48 3.38 -17.42
C GLU A 437 -17.13 3.11 -16.74
N HIS A 438 -16.53 4.15 -16.15
CA HIS A 438 -15.22 4.08 -15.48
C HIS A 438 -14.08 3.55 -16.38
N ALA A 439 -14.14 3.82 -17.67
CA ALA A 439 -13.10 3.42 -18.60
C ALA A 439 -11.76 4.11 -18.32
N TYR A 440 -10.70 3.32 -18.39
CA TYR A 440 -9.34 3.80 -18.53
C TYR A 440 -8.96 3.80 -20.01
N PHE A 441 -8.09 4.75 -20.39
CA PHE A 441 -7.63 4.90 -21.76
C PHE A 441 -6.11 4.89 -21.79
N SER A 442 -5.57 4.16 -22.75
CA SER A 442 -4.14 4.15 -23.06
C SER A 442 -3.98 4.07 -24.57
N HIS A 443 -2.89 4.61 -25.11
CA HIS A 443 -2.60 4.50 -26.54
C HIS A 443 -1.09 4.39 -26.77
N ALA A 444 -0.70 3.82 -27.90
CA ALA A 444 0.68 3.76 -28.35
C ALA A 444 0.75 4.03 -29.86
N GLN A 445 1.85 4.64 -30.30
CA GLN A 445 2.20 4.65 -31.71
C GLN A 445 2.82 3.30 -32.06
N LEU A 446 2.52 2.77 -33.23
CA LEU A 446 3.12 1.54 -33.74
C LEU A 446 4.05 1.89 -34.91
N ASP A 447 4.92 2.86 -34.67
CA ASP A 447 6.01 3.25 -35.55
C ASP A 447 7.34 2.86 -34.89
N ASP A 448 8.32 2.42 -35.68
CA ASP A 448 9.62 1.95 -35.20
C ASP A 448 9.57 0.95 -34.02
N VAL A 449 8.61 0.03 -34.08
CA VAL A 449 8.44 -1.03 -33.09
C VAL A 449 9.57 -2.06 -33.21
N ALA A 450 10.24 -2.34 -32.09
CA ALA A 450 11.27 -3.38 -31.97
C ALA A 450 10.67 -4.71 -31.51
N SER A 451 9.74 -4.67 -30.55
CA SER A 451 9.03 -5.86 -30.06
C SER A 451 7.68 -5.52 -29.43
N ILE A 452 6.75 -6.46 -29.45
CA ILE A 452 5.49 -6.37 -28.72
C ILE A 452 5.38 -7.58 -27.78
N GLU A 453 5.14 -7.31 -26.50
CA GLU A 453 4.77 -8.32 -25.51
C GLU A 453 3.25 -8.32 -25.32
N ILE A 454 2.63 -9.50 -25.38
CA ILE A 454 1.19 -9.69 -25.19
C ILE A 454 0.94 -10.49 -23.92
N TYR A 455 0.19 -9.90 -22.99
CA TYR A 455 -0.20 -10.51 -21.72
C TYR A 455 -1.59 -11.12 -21.84
N HIS A 456 -1.70 -12.43 -21.57
CA HIS A 456 -2.93 -13.19 -21.70
C HIS A 456 -3.31 -13.92 -20.40
N ASP A 457 -4.61 -13.88 -20.10
CA ASP A 457 -5.22 -14.65 -19.02
C ASP A 457 -5.49 -16.07 -19.53
N LYS A 458 -4.70 -17.04 -19.08
CA LYS A 458 -4.81 -18.44 -19.55
C LYS A 458 -6.17 -19.07 -19.28
N ALA A 459 -6.81 -18.70 -18.16
CA ALA A 459 -8.07 -19.32 -17.75
C ALA A 459 -9.23 -18.80 -18.58
N LEU A 460 -9.23 -17.49 -18.86
CA LEU A 460 -10.27 -16.83 -19.65
C LEU A 460 -9.97 -16.85 -21.15
N ARG A 461 -8.73 -17.16 -21.54
CA ARG A 461 -8.23 -17.09 -22.92
C ARG A 461 -8.46 -15.73 -23.57
N ILE A 462 -8.16 -14.66 -22.83
CA ILE A 462 -8.31 -13.29 -23.30
C ILE A 462 -7.01 -12.51 -23.19
N CYS A 463 -6.80 -11.52 -24.07
CA CYS A 463 -5.74 -10.55 -23.90
C CYS A 463 -6.12 -9.53 -22.81
N ARG A 464 -5.17 -9.27 -21.91
CA ARG A 464 -5.32 -8.28 -20.83
C ARG A 464 -4.65 -6.96 -21.18
N GLY A 465 -3.50 -7.00 -21.84
CA GLY A 465 -2.73 -5.82 -22.20
C GLY A 465 -1.50 -6.17 -23.01
N VAL A 466 -0.82 -5.12 -23.51
CA VAL A 466 0.39 -5.24 -24.31
C VAL A 466 1.46 -4.24 -23.88
N VAL A 467 2.72 -4.62 -24.03
CA VAL A 467 3.87 -3.70 -23.89
C VAL A 467 4.55 -3.57 -25.25
N VAL A 468 4.56 -2.36 -25.79
CA VAL A 468 5.26 -2.01 -27.03
C VAL A 468 6.65 -1.49 -26.67
N ARG A 469 7.69 -2.09 -27.25
CA ARG A 469 9.06 -1.58 -27.18
C ARG A 469 9.49 -1.03 -28.51
N TYR A 470 10.10 0.14 -28.49
CA TYR A 470 10.54 0.86 -29.67
C TYR A 470 12.04 0.70 -29.88
N LYS A 471 12.51 0.90 -31.11
CA LYS A 471 13.94 0.82 -31.46
C LYS A 471 14.79 1.86 -30.72
N ASN A 472 14.20 3.01 -30.35
CA ASN A 472 14.87 4.05 -29.57
C ASN A 472 15.00 3.71 -28.07
N GLY A 473 14.54 2.52 -27.64
CA GLY A 473 14.58 2.07 -26.25
C GLY A 473 13.40 2.52 -25.39
N ALA A 474 12.48 3.32 -25.93
CA ALA A 474 11.22 3.65 -25.25
C ALA A 474 10.35 2.40 -25.08
N GLU A 475 9.48 2.43 -24.08
CA GLU A 475 8.48 1.40 -23.83
C GLU A 475 7.14 2.03 -23.48
N ARG A 476 6.04 1.43 -23.93
CA ARG A 476 4.68 1.89 -23.64
C ARG A 476 3.75 0.70 -23.39
N ALA A 477 3.09 0.70 -22.24
CA ALA A 477 2.16 -0.34 -21.84
C ALA A 477 0.71 0.11 -22.08
N LEU A 478 -0.13 -0.81 -22.54
CA LEU A 478 -1.55 -0.61 -22.83
C LEU A 478 -2.39 -1.67 -22.14
N GLY A 479 -3.59 -1.30 -21.71
CA GLY A 479 -4.48 -2.21 -20.98
C GLY A 479 -3.92 -2.65 -19.63
N GLN A 480 -4.20 -3.90 -19.25
CA GLN A 480 -3.76 -4.50 -18.00
C GLN A 480 -2.57 -5.44 -18.20
N CYS A 481 -1.34 -4.94 -18.06
CA CYS A 481 -0.13 -5.78 -18.10
C CYS A 481 0.22 -6.26 -16.69
N ARG A 482 -0.07 -7.54 -16.37
CA ARG A 482 0.18 -8.12 -15.03
C ARG A 482 1.47 -8.94 -14.99
N LEU A 483 2.58 -8.25 -14.78
CA LEU A 483 3.92 -8.86 -14.81
C LEU A 483 4.09 -9.97 -13.76
N GLY A 484 4.59 -11.12 -14.22
CA GLY A 484 4.78 -12.33 -13.40
C GLY A 484 3.48 -13.04 -12.99
N VAL A 485 2.33 -12.61 -13.52
CA VAL A 485 1.00 -13.19 -13.22
C VAL A 485 0.37 -13.73 -14.48
N ASP A 486 0.16 -12.86 -15.47
CA ASP A 486 -0.40 -13.26 -16.75
C ASP A 486 0.69 -13.89 -17.61
N ALA A 487 0.30 -14.84 -18.45
CA ALA A 487 1.24 -15.46 -19.36
C ALA A 487 1.55 -14.50 -20.49
N MET A 488 2.79 -14.57 -21.01
CA MET A 488 3.31 -13.57 -21.92
C MET A 488 3.84 -14.23 -23.20
N ARG A 489 3.60 -13.59 -24.35
CA ARG A 489 4.22 -13.92 -25.65
C ARG A 489 4.94 -12.69 -26.19
N VAL A 490 6.13 -12.88 -26.76
CA VAL A 490 6.91 -11.80 -27.38
C VAL A 490 6.92 -12.00 -28.90
N TYR A 491 6.66 -10.91 -29.62
CA TYR A 491 6.83 -10.83 -31.08
C TYR A 491 7.96 -9.85 -31.38
N TRP A 492 8.96 -10.32 -32.12
CA TRP A 492 10.14 -9.53 -32.50
C TRP A 492 9.96 -8.95 -33.90
N HIS A 493 10.29 -7.67 -34.07
CA HIS A 493 10.16 -6.94 -35.32
C HIS A 493 8.80 -7.11 -36.04
N PRO A 494 7.66 -6.99 -35.33
CA PRO A 494 6.36 -7.14 -35.97
C PRO A 494 6.12 -6.01 -36.98
N THR A 495 5.50 -6.35 -38.11
CA THR A 495 5.10 -5.39 -39.16
C THR A 495 3.60 -5.11 -39.16
N CYS A 496 2.84 -5.94 -38.45
CA CYS A 496 1.40 -5.78 -38.29
C CYS A 496 0.92 -6.31 -36.93
N PHE A 497 -0.24 -5.82 -36.54
CA PHE A 497 -0.97 -6.19 -35.34
C PHE A 497 -2.35 -6.69 -35.74
N CYS A 498 -2.64 -7.94 -35.44
CA CYS A 498 -3.88 -8.60 -35.80
C CYS A 498 -4.73 -8.77 -34.55
N TYR A 499 -6.02 -8.51 -34.68
CA TYR A 499 -6.93 -8.68 -33.56
C TYR A 499 -8.31 -9.13 -34.01
N ARG A 500 -9.01 -9.80 -33.11
CA ARG A 500 -10.46 -10.02 -33.22
C ARG A 500 -11.16 -9.62 -31.94
N LYS A 501 -12.39 -9.15 -32.07
CA LYS A 501 -13.25 -8.82 -30.93
C LYS A 501 -13.86 -10.11 -30.41
N THR A 502 -13.72 -10.37 -29.12
CA THR A 502 -14.27 -11.55 -28.48
C THR A 502 -15.06 -11.16 -27.23
N LYS A 503 -15.77 -12.13 -26.68
CA LYS A 503 -16.47 -11.99 -25.40
C LYS A 503 -16.16 -13.18 -24.53
N TYR A 504 -16.16 -12.97 -23.22
CA TYR A 504 -16.03 -14.05 -22.26
C TYR A 504 -17.10 -13.95 -21.18
N LEU A 505 -17.48 -15.11 -20.65
CA LEU A 505 -18.41 -15.18 -19.53
C LEU A 505 -17.65 -14.91 -18.23
N ARG A 506 -18.08 -13.91 -17.48
CA ARG A 506 -17.46 -13.59 -16.19
C ARG A 506 -17.62 -14.78 -15.23
N PRO A 507 -16.52 -15.30 -14.64
CA PRO A 507 -16.57 -16.47 -13.76
C PRO A 507 -17.61 -16.35 -12.65
N GLY A 508 -18.48 -17.37 -12.53
CA GLY A 508 -19.51 -17.43 -11.50
C GLY A 508 -20.70 -16.50 -11.72
N THR A 509 -20.86 -15.90 -12.91
CA THR A 509 -22.01 -15.06 -13.27
C THR A 509 -22.50 -15.35 -14.69
N ARG A 510 -23.65 -14.79 -15.08
CA ARG A 510 -24.21 -14.85 -16.44
C ARG A 510 -23.88 -13.61 -17.28
N VAL A 511 -22.86 -12.85 -16.89
CA VAL A 511 -22.54 -11.56 -17.51
C VAL A 511 -21.42 -11.74 -18.52
N GLU A 512 -21.69 -11.39 -19.78
CA GLU A 512 -20.67 -11.33 -20.83
C GLU A 512 -19.87 -10.04 -20.74
N ARG A 513 -18.59 -10.14 -21.06
CA ARG A 513 -17.61 -9.07 -20.99
C ARG A 513 -16.85 -8.98 -22.31
N ASP A 514 -16.72 -7.77 -22.84
CA ASP A 514 -15.97 -7.53 -24.07
C ASP A 514 -14.47 -7.74 -23.84
N SER A 515 -13.82 -8.35 -24.82
CA SER A 515 -12.38 -8.52 -24.83
C SER A 515 -11.85 -8.62 -26.26
N VAL A 516 -10.54 -8.86 -26.37
CA VAL A 516 -9.83 -8.93 -27.64
C VAL A 516 -8.85 -10.11 -27.61
N ASP A 517 -8.76 -10.82 -28.72
CA ASP A 517 -7.65 -11.72 -29.00
C ASP A 517 -6.68 -11.01 -29.94
N ILE A 518 -5.38 -11.25 -29.72
CA ILE A 518 -4.33 -10.49 -30.38
C ILE A 518 -3.18 -11.39 -30.79
N GLU A 519 -2.72 -11.18 -32.02
CA GLU A 519 -1.50 -11.75 -32.58
C GLU A 519 -0.70 -10.66 -33.31
N CYS A 520 0.59 -10.88 -33.50
CA CYS A 520 1.42 -10.03 -34.33
C CYS A 520 2.20 -10.89 -35.32
N ASN A 521 2.51 -10.32 -36.48
CA ASN A 521 3.23 -11.04 -37.54
C ASN A 521 4.34 -10.16 -38.13
N THR A 522 5.40 -10.80 -38.62
CA THR A 522 6.50 -10.16 -39.36
C THR A 522 6.18 -10.01 -40.84
N ASN A 523 5.14 -10.70 -41.33
CA ASN A 523 4.61 -10.51 -42.67
C ASN A 523 3.24 -9.82 -42.60
N ALA A 524 3.15 -8.63 -43.18
CA ALA A 524 1.91 -7.86 -43.26
C ALA A 524 0.89 -8.43 -44.26
N GLU A 525 1.31 -9.36 -45.13
CA GLU A 525 0.48 -10.05 -46.12
C GLU A 525 0.34 -11.51 -45.70
N HIS A 526 -0.62 -11.78 -44.82
CA HIS A 526 -0.98 -13.11 -44.40
C HIS A 526 -2.49 -13.22 -44.24
N ASP A 527 -2.99 -14.44 -44.30
CA ASP A 527 -4.40 -14.76 -44.09
C ASP A 527 -4.58 -15.37 -42.72
N HIS A 528 -5.69 -15.02 -42.07
CA HIS A 528 -6.17 -15.75 -40.90
C HIS A 528 -7.13 -16.86 -41.35
N PRO A 529 -7.16 -17.99 -40.65
CA PRO A 529 -8.09 -19.08 -40.96
C PRO A 529 -9.55 -18.71 -40.67
N GLU A 530 -9.79 -17.67 -39.88
CA GLU A 530 -11.12 -17.20 -39.48
C GLU A 530 -11.34 -15.77 -40.00
N ASP A 531 -12.53 -15.48 -40.55
CA ASP A 531 -12.87 -14.21 -41.21
C ASP A 531 -13.08 -13.01 -40.24
N ASP A 532 -13.00 -13.23 -38.92
CA ASP A 532 -13.29 -12.23 -37.89
C ASP A 532 -12.06 -11.44 -37.42
N TRP A 533 -10.89 -11.74 -37.98
CA TRP A 533 -9.64 -11.05 -37.70
C TRP A 533 -9.50 -9.78 -38.55
N ALA A 534 -9.08 -8.71 -37.88
CA ALA A 534 -8.66 -7.45 -38.51
C ALA A 534 -7.14 -7.30 -38.38
N CYS A 535 -6.46 -7.02 -39.50
CA CYS A 535 -5.02 -6.82 -39.57
C CYS A 535 -4.68 -5.35 -39.75
N CYS A 536 -3.94 -4.79 -38.80
CA CYS A 536 -3.48 -3.40 -38.85
C CYS A 536 -1.97 -3.36 -39.16
N LYS A 537 -1.63 -2.81 -40.34
CA LYS A 537 -0.23 -2.62 -40.76
C LYS A 537 0.41 -1.43 -40.00
N PHE A 538 1.72 -1.48 -39.82
CA PHE A 538 2.49 -0.37 -39.26
C PHE A 538 2.94 0.58 -40.39
N PRO A 539 3.02 1.90 -40.14
CA PRO A 539 2.72 2.61 -38.89
C PRO A 539 1.22 2.86 -38.67
N SER A 540 0.78 2.77 -37.43
CA SER A 540 -0.59 3.11 -37.01
C SER A 540 -0.60 3.52 -35.54
N ARG A 541 -1.71 4.06 -35.04
CA ARG A 541 -1.91 4.32 -33.62
C ARG A 541 -2.88 3.30 -33.04
N LEU A 542 -2.46 2.61 -31.98
CA LEU A 542 -3.29 1.70 -31.20
C LEU A 542 -3.91 2.44 -30.02
N GLU A 543 -5.23 2.42 -29.95
CA GLU A 543 -6.05 2.97 -28.87
C GLU A 543 -6.64 1.82 -28.06
N TRP A 544 -6.55 1.90 -26.74
CA TRP A 544 -6.95 0.83 -25.85
C TRP A 544 -7.79 1.37 -24.70
N TRP A 545 -9.07 1.00 -24.73
CA TRP A 545 -10.02 1.23 -23.65
C TRP A 545 -10.09 -0.01 -22.78
N PHE A 546 -10.05 0.16 -21.46
CA PHE A 546 -10.18 -0.99 -20.54
C PHE A 546 -10.78 -0.65 -19.18
N THR A 547 -11.36 -1.65 -18.53
CA THR A 547 -11.64 -1.67 -17.09
C THR A 547 -10.85 -2.81 -16.44
N SER A 548 -11.17 -3.17 -15.20
CA SER A 548 -10.65 -4.40 -14.59
C SER A 548 -11.19 -5.67 -15.27
N GLU A 549 -12.34 -5.61 -15.95
CA GLU A 549 -13.02 -6.76 -16.53
C GLU A 549 -13.11 -6.73 -18.06
N GLU A 550 -13.11 -5.57 -18.70
CA GLU A 550 -13.39 -5.45 -20.15
C GLU A 550 -12.27 -4.73 -20.89
N SER A 551 -12.15 -4.97 -22.20
CA SER A 551 -11.24 -4.24 -23.08
C SER A 551 -11.80 -4.10 -24.48
N ARG A 552 -11.55 -2.94 -25.10
CA ARG A 552 -11.84 -2.66 -26.51
C ARG A 552 -10.66 -1.90 -27.11
N ILE A 553 -10.30 -2.26 -28.34
CA ILE A 553 -9.22 -1.60 -29.07
C ILE A 553 -9.71 -1.03 -30.40
N SER A 554 -9.06 0.04 -30.82
CA SER A 554 -9.24 0.68 -32.12
C SER A 554 -7.90 1.08 -32.70
N PHE A 555 -7.85 1.23 -34.02
CA PHE A 555 -6.68 1.70 -34.73
C PHE A 555 -7.03 2.95 -35.53
N THR A 556 -6.15 3.94 -35.46
CA THR A 556 -6.21 5.11 -36.33
C THR A 556 -5.00 5.09 -37.28
N PRO A 557 -5.20 5.20 -38.61
CA PRO A 557 -4.10 5.28 -39.56
C PRO A 557 -3.20 6.47 -39.25
N TRP A 558 -1.88 6.30 -39.40
CA TRP A 558 -0.95 7.40 -39.17
C TRP A 558 -1.14 8.51 -40.23
N GLN A 559 -1.63 9.67 -39.82
CA GLN A 559 -1.61 10.88 -40.63
C GLN A 559 -0.39 11.72 -40.23
N LYS A 560 0.56 11.92 -41.15
CA LYS A 560 1.67 12.86 -40.94
C LYS A 560 1.09 14.28 -40.78
N GLY A 561 1.22 14.87 -39.58
CA GLY A 561 1.04 16.33 -39.42
C GLY A 561 0.23 16.85 -38.22
N CYS A 562 -0.23 16.01 -37.29
CA CYS A 562 -0.87 16.51 -36.06
C CYS A 562 -0.01 16.15 -34.84
N MET A 563 0.90 17.07 -34.47
CA MET A 563 1.42 17.19 -33.10
C MET A 563 0.61 18.24 -32.35
#